data_AF-A0A356BX87-F1
#
_entry.id   AF-A0A356BX87-F1
#
_cell.length_a   1.000
_cell.length_b   1.000
_cell.length_c   1.000
_cell.angle_alpha   90.00
_cell.angle_beta   90.00
_cell.angle_gamma   90.00
#
_symmetry.space_group_name_H-M   'P 1'
#
loop_
_entity.id
_entity.type
_entity.pdbx_description
1 polymer ?
#
loop_
_entity_poly.entity_id
_entity_poly.type
_entity_poly.pdbx_seq_one_letter_code
_entity_poly.pdbx_strand_id
1 'polypeptide(L)' 'MDDKRLNNVRHQLVLAERERLTLDGVVHVESFDDREIVLETELGGLVVQGEELHIKELNLEKGNL' A
#
# COMPACT_ATOMS: atom_id res chain seq x y z
N MET A 1 20.40 -26.70 -0.84
CA MET A 1 19.30 -26.72 0.15
C MET A 1 18.67 -25.35 0.10
N ASP A 2 17.65 -25.24 -0.75
CA ASP A 2 16.46 -24.42 -0.55
C ASP A 2 16.67 -22.92 -0.27
N ASP A 3 17.30 -22.22 -1.23
CA ASP A 3 17.02 -20.80 -1.48
C ASP A 3 15.56 -20.65 -1.89
N LYS A 4 14.70 -20.57 -0.86
CA LYS A 4 13.28 -20.30 -0.94
C LYS A 4 13.12 -19.05 -1.80
N ARG A 5 12.73 -19.27 -3.07
CA ARG A 5 12.41 -18.26 -4.07
C ARG A 5 11.67 -17.12 -3.37
N LEU A 6 12.39 -16.03 -3.09
CA LEU A 6 11.77 -14.76 -2.69
C LEU A 6 10.90 -14.39 -3.87
N ASN A 7 9.60 -14.68 -3.74
CA ASN A 7 8.59 -14.19 -4.64
C ASN A 7 8.74 -12.67 -4.60
N ASN A 8 9.40 -12.13 -5.61
CA ASN A 8 9.95 -10.78 -5.64
C ASN A 8 8.84 -9.78 -5.94
N VAL A 9 7.73 -9.85 -5.20
CA VAL A 9 6.71 -8.81 -5.25
C VAL A 9 7.35 -7.62 -4.58
N ARG A 10 7.74 -6.65 -5.41
CA ARG A 10 8.38 -5.43 -4.93
C ARG A 10 7.34 -4.66 -4.14
N HIS A 11 7.44 -4.74 -2.82
CA HIS A 11 6.75 -3.84 -1.94
C HIS A 11 7.51 -2.51 -1.93
N GLN A 12 6.92 -1.47 -2.51
CA GLN A 12 7.55 -0.16 -2.63
C GLN A 12 6.61 0.90 -2.08
N LEU A 13 7.16 1.75 -1.22
CA LEU A 13 6.48 2.93 -0.68
C LEU A 13 7.30 4.16 -1.07
N VAL A 14 6.66 5.10 -1.78
CA VAL A 14 7.25 6.38 -2.16
C VAL A 14 6.40 7.50 -1.60
N LEU A 15 7.02 8.34 -0.76
CA LEU A 15 6.42 9.58 -0.29
C LEU A 15 7.16 10.76 -0.94
N ALA A 16 6.47 11.50 -1.80
CA ALA A 16 6.97 12.71 -2.44
C ALA A 16 6.34 13.95 -1.80
N GLU A 17 7.20 14.89 -1.39
CA GLU A 17 6.80 16.22 -0.89
C GLU A 17 5.87 16.20 0.35
N ARG A 18 5.70 15.03 0.98
CA ARG A 18 4.65 14.77 1.99
C ARG A 18 3.22 15.01 1.49
N GLU A 19 3.03 15.10 0.18
CA GLU A 19 1.73 15.34 -0.47
C GLU A 19 1.26 14.14 -1.30
N ARG A 20 2.19 13.33 -1.79
CA ARG A 20 1.90 12.19 -2.66
C ARG A 20 2.51 10.92 -2.08
N LEU A 21 1.64 10.02 -1.65
CA LEU A 21 2.02 8.66 -1.27
C LEU A 21 1.68 7.70 -2.41
N THR A 22 2.64 6.88 -2.81
CA THR A 22 2.44 5.77 -3.75
C THR A 22 2.88 4.49 -3.07
N LEU A 23 2.02 3.48 -3.10
CA LEU A 23 2.29 2.19 -2.45
C LEU A 23 1.95 1.03 -3.37
N ASP A 24 2.90 0.13 -3.53
CA ASP A 24 2.77 -1.13 -4.26
C ASP A 24 2.63 -2.32 -3.30
N GLY A 25 1.82 -3.31 -3.67
CA GLY A 25 1.57 -4.50 -2.85
C GLY A 25 0.50 -4.31 -1.77
N VAL A 26 -0.45 -3.40 -1.99
CA VAL A 26 -1.72 -3.37 -1.23
C VAL A 26 -2.55 -4.59 -1.62
N VAL A 27 -2.96 -5.37 -0.63
CA VAL A 27 -3.89 -6.48 -0.77
C VAL A 27 -5.32 -6.00 -0.53
N HIS A 28 -5.52 -5.18 0.49
CA HIS A 28 -6.83 -4.68 0.87
C HIS A 28 -6.78 -3.28 1.46
N VAL A 29 -7.87 -2.52 1.33
CA VAL A 29 -8.06 -1.24 2.04
C VAL A 29 -9.14 -1.48 3.09
N GLU A 30 -8.77 -1.45 4.36
CA GLU A 30 -9.74 -1.66 5.44
C GLU A 30 -10.59 -0.40 5.69
N SER A 31 -9.98 0.77 5.69
CA SER A 31 -10.67 2.05 5.92
C SER A 31 -9.87 3.20 5.33
N PHE A 32 -10.56 4.23 4.85
CA PHE A 32 -9.93 5.45 4.37
C PHE A 32 -10.81 6.65 4.69
N ASP A 33 -10.20 7.66 5.27
CA ASP A 33 -10.82 8.92 5.66
C ASP A 33 -9.81 10.06 5.42
N ASP A 34 -10.26 11.31 5.54
CA ASP A 34 -9.41 12.49 5.31
C ASP A 34 -8.24 12.63 6.31
N ARG A 35 -8.21 11.79 7.36
CA ARG A 35 -7.21 11.82 8.44
C ARG A 35 -6.37 10.56 8.54
N GLU A 36 -6.91 9.43 8.12
CA GLU A 36 -6.21 8.16 8.17
C GLU A 36 -6.62 7.22 7.05
N ILE A 37 -5.67 6.40 6.62
CA ILE A 37 -5.88 5.33 5.65
C ILE A 37 -5.27 4.06 6.25
N VAL A 38 -6.10 3.03 6.40
CA VAL A 38 -5.74 1.71 6.91
C VAL A 38 -5.73 0.73 5.74
N LEU A 39 -4.57 0.14 5.49
CA LEU A 39 -4.27 -0.71 4.35
C LEU A 39 -3.71 -2.04 4.84
N GLU A 40 -4.10 -3.14 4.21
CA GLU A 40 -3.45 -4.43 4.35
C GLU A 40 -2.54 -4.66 3.15
N THR A 41 -1.28 -5.01 3.42
CA THR A 41 -0.26 -5.28 2.40
C THR A 41 0.24 -6.71 2.56
N GLU A 42 0.92 -7.25 1.55
CA GLU A 42 1.51 -8.60 1.62
C GLU A 42 2.56 -8.75 2.73
N LEU A 43 3.11 -7.63 3.23
CA LEU A 43 4.06 -7.59 4.33
C LEU A 43 3.42 -7.27 5.69
N GLY A 44 2.09 -7.14 5.75
CA GLY A 44 1.32 -6.83 6.96
C GLY A 44 0.46 -5.57 6.83
N GLY A 45 -0.13 -5.15 7.96
CA GLY A 45 -0.94 -3.93 8.02
C GLY A 45 -0.11 -2.65 7.98
N LEU A 46 -0.60 -1.65 7.26
CA LEU A 46 -0.04 -0.31 7.19
C LEU A 46 -1.12 0.73 7.51
N VAL A 47 -0.78 1.68 8.38
CA VAL A 47 -1.63 2.82 8.71
C VAL A 47 -0.91 4.10 8.31
N VAL A 48 -1.56 4.91 7.50
CA VAL A 48 -1.09 6.23 7.05
C VAL A 48 -1.96 7.28 7.70
N GLN A 49 -1.37 8.23 8.43
CA GLN A 49 -2.09 9.30 9.11
C GLN A 49 -1.62 10.66 8.60
N GLY A 50 -2.54 11.62 8.51
CA GLY A 50 -2.30 12.94 7.96
C GLY A 50 -3.53 13.84 8.03
N GLU A 51 -3.52 14.89 7.22
CA GLU A 51 -4.66 15.79 7.03
C GLU A 51 -4.94 15.91 5.54
N GLU A 52 -6.22 16.01 5.16
CA GLU A 52 -6.68 16.06 3.76
C GLU A 52 -6.20 14.88 2.90
N LEU A 53 -6.14 13.68 3.50
CA LEU A 53 -5.77 12.47 2.79
C LEU A 53 -6.85 12.09 1.78
N HIS A 54 -6.46 11.95 0.51
CA HIS A 54 -7.37 11.55 -0.56
C HIS A 54 -6.74 10.47 -1.44
N ILE A 55 -7.51 9.39 -1.68
CA ILE A 55 -7.10 8.32 -2.60
C ILE A 55 -7.41 8.77 -4.03
N LYS A 56 -6.38 9.19 -4.76
CA LYS A 56 -6.52 9.61 -6.17
C LYS A 56 -6.83 8.45 -7.11
N GLU A 57 -6.18 7.32 -6.89
CA GLU A 57 -6.32 6.14 -7.72
C GLU A 57 -6.07 4.90 -6.86
N LEU A 58 -7.04 3.99 -6.82
CA LEU A 58 -6.93 2.72 -6.12
C LEU A 58 -7.08 1.61 -7.15
N ASN A 59 -5.97 0.95 -7.47
CA ASN A 59 -5.94 -0.20 -8.35
C ASN A 59 -5.68 -1.46 -7.53
N LEU A 60 -6.75 -2.07 -7.00
CA LEU A 60 -6.72 -3.38 -6.32
C LEU A 60 -6.63 -4.55 -7.31
N GLU A 61 -6.71 -4.29 -8.62
CA GLU A 61 -6.69 -5.29 -9.69
C GLU A 61 -5.30 -5.89 -9.99
N LYS A 62 -4.32 -5.71 -9.10
CA LYS A 62 -2.95 -6.24 -9.27
C LYS A 62 -2.50 -7.18 -8.15
N GLY A 63 -3.36 -8.08 -7.72
CA GLY A 63 -3.00 -9.48 -8.00
C GLY A 63 -3.25 -9.66 -9.49
N ASN A 64 -2.52 -10.48 -10.25
CA ASN A 64 -3.23 -11.00 -11.44
C ASN A 64 -4.26 -11.97 -10.84
N LEU A 65 -5.42 -11.41 -10.48
CA LEU A 65 -6.32 -11.84 -9.40
C LEU A 65 -5.78 -11.63 -7.97
#